data_AF-A0A497RUU3-F1
#
_entry.id   AF-A0A497RUU3-F1
#
_cell.length_a   1.000
_cell.length_b   1.000
_cell.length_c   1.000
_cell.angle_alpha   90.00
_cell.angle_beta   90.00
_cell.angle_gamma   90.00
#
_symmetry.space_group_name_H-M   'P 1'
#
loop_
_entity.id
_entity.type
_entity.pdbx_description
1 polymer ?
#
loop_
_entity_poly.entity_id
_entity_poly.type
_entity_poly.pdbx_seq_one_letter_code
_entity_poly.pdbx_strand_id
1 'polypeptide(L)'
;MIKIGFREMRGIRYPISIRLNDLLHHQYILGATGTGKSTLIANEIVQAFEENACCVVIDPHGDLSINIARAVNPGDLGNVYLLDPLKVKFSLNPLELPCYDSREIIVEKMIAEITEFFKKLYGVQY
;
A
#
# COMPACT_ATOMS: atom_id res chain seq x y z
N MET A 1 -3.04 -13.34 -11.69
CA MET A 1 -2.05 -12.61 -12.53
C MET A 1 -2.49 -11.15 -12.60
N ILE A 2 -1.59 -10.18 -12.42
CA ILE A 2 -1.94 -8.76 -12.41
C ILE A 2 -1.69 -8.17 -13.80
N LYS A 3 -2.75 -7.72 -14.46
CA LYS A 3 -2.70 -7.09 -15.77
C LYS A 3 -2.30 -5.62 -15.64
N ILE A 4 -1.22 -5.25 -16.33
CA ILE A 4 -0.66 -3.88 -16.30
C ILE A 4 -0.85 -3.13 -17.63
N GLY A 5 -1.21 -3.84 -18.71
CA GLY A 5 -1.42 -3.23 -20.01
C GLY A 5 -1.62 -4.23 -21.13
N PHE A 6 -1.35 -3.79 -22.34
CA PHE A 6 -1.39 -4.63 -23.54
C PHE A 6 -0.32 -4.19 -24.54
N ARG A 7 0.18 -5.16 -25.31
CA ARG A 7 0.96 -4.91 -26.52
C ARG A 7 0.02 -5.03 -27.72
N GLU A 8 0.02 -4.05 -28.60
CA GLU A 8 -0.74 -4.10 -29.84
C GLU A 8 0.17 -4.46 -31.02
N MET A 9 -0.22 -5.47 -31.81
CA MET A 9 0.53 -5.90 -32.98
C MET A 9 -0.44 -6.30 -34.09
N ARG A 10 -0.38 -5.57 -35.23
CA ARG A 10 -1.27 -5.77 -36.39
C ARG A 10 -2.77 -5.75 -36.02
N GLY A 11 -3.16 -4.84 -35.12
CA GLY A 11 -4.54 -4.70 -34.63
C GLY A 11 -4.97 -5.75 -33.61
N ILE A 12 -4.09 -6.69 -33.22
CA ILE A 12 -4.35 -7.68 -32.18
C ILE A 12 -3.72 -7.21 -30.87
N ARG A 13 -4.51 -7.20 -29.79
CA ARG A 13 -4.05 -6.84 -28.45
C ARG A 13 -3.70 -8.08 -27.64
N TYR A 14 -2.47 -8.09 -27.13
CA TYR A 14 -1.95 -9.13 -26.25
C TYR A 14 -1.83 -8.56 -24.83
N PRO A 15 -2.45 -9.15 -23.81
CA PRO A 15 -2.34 -8.65 -22.44
C PRO A 15 -0.90 -8.77 -21.95
N ILE A 16 -0.42 -7.74 -21.25
CA ILE A 16 0.83 -7.76 -20.49
C ILE A 16 0.45 -7.87 -19.02
N SER A 17 1.05 -8.80 -18.32
CA SER A 17 0.74 -9.10 -16.93
C SER A 17 1.99 -9.51 -16.17
N ILE A 18 1.97 -9.29 -14.86
CA ILE A 18 3.00 -9.72 -13.91
C ILE A 18 2.38 -10.69 -12.90
N ARG A 19 3.18 -11.54 -12.28
CA ARG A 19 2.66 -12.42 -11.21
C ARG A 19 2.49 -11.60 -9.94
N LEU A 20 1.51 -11.98 -9.12
CA LEU A 20 1.31 -11.36 -7.81
C LEU A 20 2.59 -11.42 -6.96
N ASN A 21 3.30 -12.54 -7.01
CA ASN A 21 4.57 -12.71 -6.28
C ASN A 21 5.69 -11.79 -6.80
N ASP A 22 5.64 -11.36 -8.06
CA ASP A 22 6.64 -10.43 -8.60
C ASP A 22 6.49 -9.03 -7.98
N LEU A 23 5.31 -8.67 -7.45
CA LEU A 23 5.08 -7.41 -6.74
C LEU A 23 5.87 -7.33 -5.41
N LEU A 24 6.28 -8.47 -4.84
CA LEU A 24 7.10 -8.51 -3.63
C LEU A 24 8.53 -8.02 -3.85
N HIS A 25 8.98 -7.94 -5.11
CA HIS A 25 10.31 -7.43 -5.47
C HIS A 25 10.38 -5.90 -5.60
N HIS A 26 9.33 -5.20 -5.14
CA HIS A 26 9.15 -3.76 -5.25
C HIS A 26 9.02 -3.25 -6.69
N GLN A 27 8.31 -2.15 -6.84
CA GLN A 27 8.14 -1.46 -8.11
C GLN A 27 8.50 0.02 -7.94
N TYR A 28 9.12 0.58 -8.96
CA TYR A 28 9.39 2.02 -9.04
C TYR A 28 8.70 2.61 -10.26
N ILE A 29 7.64 3.37 -10.03
CA ILE A 29 6.78 3.93 -11.08
C ILE A 29 7.11 5.42 -11.27
N LEU A 30 7.64 5.76 -12.44
CA LEU A 30 8.04 7.12 -12.81
C LEU A 30 7.13 7.71 -13.89
N GLY A 31 6.86 9.00 -13.80
CA GLY A 31 6.09 9.74 -14.81
C GLY A 31 5.63 11.12 -14.30
N ALA A 32 5.36 12.05 -15.22
CA ALA A 32 4.82 13.37 -14.88
C ALA A 32 3.40 13.29 -14.30
N THR A 33 2.91 14.38 -13.71
CA THR A 33 1.50 14.46 -13.28
C THR A 33 0.57 14.23 -14.47
N GLY A 34 -0.50 13.47 -14.26
CA GLY A 34 -1.48 13.15 -15.31
C GLY A 34 -1.10 11.99 -16.24
N THR A 35 0.07 11.35 -16.09
CA THR A 35 0.46 10.20 -16.93
C THR A 35 -0.20 8.87 -16.53
N GLY A 36 -1.14 8.88 -15.58
CA GLY A 36 -1.88 7.68 -15.16
C GLY A 36 -1.20 6.82 -14.09
N LYS A 37 -0.17 7.33 -13.37
CA LYS A 37 0.50 6.57 -12.28
C LYS A 37 -0.48 6.08 -11.21
N SER A 38 -1.31 6.96 -10.67
CA SER A 38 -2.32 6.61 -9.65
C SER A 38 -3.33 5.60 -10.20
N THR A 39 -3.68 5.70 -11.49
CA THR A 39 -4.55 4.75 -12.16
C THR A 39 -3.90 3.37 -12.26
N LEU A 40 -2.63 3.28 -12.63
CA LEU A 40 -1.89 2.01 -12.65
C LEU A 40 -1.88 1.37 -11.27
N ILE A 41 -1.49 2.13 -10.24
CA ILE A 41 -1.42 1.66 -8.84
C ILE A 41 -2.80 1.16 -8.37
N ALA A 42 -3.88 1.92 -8.64
CA ALA A 42 -5.22 1.52 -8.26
C ALA A 42 -5.65 0.19 -8.92
N ASN A 43 -5.35 0.02 -10.21
CA ASN A 43 -5.67 -1.21 -10.93
C ASN A 43 -4.86 -2.41 -10.43
N GLU A 44 -3.58 -2.22 -10.10
CA GLU A 44 -2.75 -3.30 -9.53
C GLU A 44 -3.27 -3.72 -8.15
N ILE A 45 -3.64 -2.76 -7.29
CA ILE A 45 -4.15 -3.04 -5.94
C ILE A 45 -5.50 -3.76 -6.00
N VAL A 46 -6.45 -3.29 -6.83
CA VAL A 46 -7.76 -3.94 -6.97
C VAL A 46 -7.61 -5.39 -7.44
N GLN A 47 -6.79 -5.63 -8.47
CA GLN A 47 -6.54 -6.99 -8.97
C GLN A 47 -5.83 -7.86 -7.93
N ALA A 48 -4.89 -7.30 -7.15
CA ALA A 48 -4.22 -8.04 -6.09
C ALA A 48 -5.18 -8.40 -4.96
N PHE A 49 -6.04 -7.45 -4.56
CA PHE A 49 -7.10 -7.66 -3.58
C PHE A 49 -8.09 -8.75 -4.02
N GLU A 50 -8.53 -8.74 -5.28
CA GLU A 50 -9.39 -9.78 -5.87
C GLU A 50 -8.71 -11.16 -5.91
N GLU A 51 -7.38 -11.21 -5.95
CA GLU A 51 -6.57 -12.42 -5.82
C GLU A 51 -6.29 -12.78 -4.33
N ASN A 52 -7.03 -12.19 -3.39
CA ASN A 52 -6.95 -12.38 -1.93
C ASN A 52 -5.62 -11.90 -1.30
N ALA A 53 -4.92 -10.96 -1.94
CA ALA A 53 -3.76 -10.32 -1.32
C ALA A 53 -4.20 -9.32 -0.24
N CYS A 54 -3.47 -9.29 0.88
CA CYS A 54 -3.58 -8.21 1.84
C CYS A 54 -2.87 -6.96 1.29
N CYS A 55 -3.63 -5.87 1.10
CA CYS A 55 -3.11 -4.62 0.55
C CYS A 55 -3.23 -3.50 1.59
N VAL A 56 -2.15 -2.73 1.76
CA VAL A 56 -2.14 -1.52 2.57
C VAL A 56 -1.76 -0.34 1.68
N VAL A 57 -2.58 0.71 1.69
CA VAL A 57 -2.39 1.90 0.87
C VAL A 57 -2.16 3.09 1.79
N ILE A 58 -1.01 3.75 1.62
CA ILE A 58 -0.68 4.99 2.31
C ILE A 58 -0.83 6.12 1.29
N ASP A 59 -1.86 6.93 1.47
CA ASP A 59 -2.26 7.97 0.52
C ASP A 59 -2.43 9.31 1.25
N PRO A 60 -1.45 10.22 1.16
CA PRO A 60 -1.51 11.53 1.83
C PRO A 60 -2.62 12.46 1.29
N HIS A 61 -3.07 12.24 0.05
CA HIS A 61 -4.05 13.10 -0.61
C HIS A 61 -5.48 12.56 -0.49
N GLY A 62 -5.62 11.25 -0.33
CA GLY A 62 -6.89 10.56 -0.09
C GLY A 62 -7.70 10.28 -1.36
N ASP A 63 -7.29 10.76 -2.53
CA ASP A 63 -7.99 10.52 -3.78
C ASP A 63 -7.77 9.09 -4.31
N LEU A 64 -6.54 8.56 -4.20
CA LEU A 64 -6.21 7.20 -4.62
C LEU A 64 -6.96 6.15 -3.80
N SER A 65 -6.96 6.28 -2.47
CA SER A 65 -7.63 5.35 -1.55
C SER A 65 -9.14 5.27 -1.81
N ILE A 66 -9.79 6.41 -2.07
CA ILE A 66 -11.21 6.46 -2.44
C ILE A 66 -11.46 5.83 -3.81
N ASN A 67 -10.59 6.06 -4.79
CA ASN A 67 -10.71 5.46 -6.11
C ASN A 67 -10.59 3.93 -6.06
N ILE A 68 -9.67 3.40 -5.23
CA ILE A 68 -9.52 1.96 -5.00
C ILE A 68 -10.78 1.40 -4.35
N ALA A 69 -11.27 1.99 -3.26
CA ALA A 69 -12.47 1.52 -2.56
C ALA A 69 -13.70 1.50 -3.48
N ARG A 70 -13.81 2.44 -4.42
CA ARG A 70 -14.89 2.48 -5.43
C ARG A 70 -14.77 1.41 -6.52
N ALA A 71 -13.55 0.94 -6.79
CA ALA A 71 -13.26 -0.02 -7.85
C ALA A 71 -13.36 -1.47 -7.38
N VAL A 72 -13.28 -1.73 -6.06
CA VAL A 72 -13.50 -3.04 -5.46
C VAL A 72 -14.95 -3.50 -5.70
N ASN A 73 -15.13 -4.81 -5.93
CA ASN A 73 -16.45 -5.41 -6.10
C ASN A 73 -17.34 -5.11 -4.88
N PRO A 74 -18.60 -4.67 -5.06
CA PRO A 74 -19.47 -4.30 -3.94
C PRO A 74 -19.65 -5.38 -2.87
N GLY A 75 -19.60 -6.66 -3.26
CA GLY A 75 -19.70 -7.79 -2.34
C GLY A 75 -18.52 -7.91 -1.36
N ASP A 76 -17.36 -7.35 -1.71
CA ASP A 76 -16.12 -7.45 -0.93
C ASP A 76 -15.84 -6.20 -0.09
N LEU A 77 -16.70 -5.17 -0.16
CA LEU A 77 -16.54 -3.92 0.60
C LEU A 77 -16.49 -4.13 2.12
N GLY A 78 -17.06 -5.25 2.62
CA GLY A 78 -16.94 -5.62 4.03
C GLY A 78 -15.50 -5.88 4.50
N ASN A 79 -14.58 -6.13 3.55
CA ASN A 79 -13.16 -6.36 3.80
C ASN A 79 -12.30 -5.12 3.51
N VAL A 80 -12.92 -3.96 3.24
CA VAL A 80 -12.21 -2.71 2.93
C VAL A 80 -12.32 -1.75 4.12
N TYR A 81 -11.18 -1.42 4.71
CA TYR A 81 -11.08 -0.49 5.83
C TYR A 81 -10.44 0.81 5.39
N LEU A 82 -11.19 1.91 5.49
CA LEU A 82 -10.67 3.26 5.26
C LEU A 82 -10.26 3.88 6.60
N LEU A 83 -8.96 4.12 6.79
CA LEU A 83 -8.42 4.76 7.98
C LEU A 83 -8.10 6.24 7.71
N ASP A 84 -9.14 7.03 7.51
CA ASP A 84 -9.04 8.48 7.27
C ASP A 84 -9.40 9.24 8.55
N PRO A 85 -8.45 9.92 9.23
CA PRO A 85 -8.70 10.57 10.52
C PRO A 85 -9.67 11.76 10.41
N LEU A 86 -9.92 12.27 9.19
CA LEU A 86 -10.88 13.33 8.93
C LEU A 86 -12.31 12.80 8.75
N LYS A 87 -12.47 11.51 8.40
CA LYS A 87 -13.78 10.91 8.10
C LYS A 87 -14.23 9.88 9.13
N VAL A 88 -13.31 9.12 9.68
CA VAL A 88 -13.58 8.06 10.65
C VAL A 88 -12.66 8.18 11.86
N LYS A 89 -13.20 7.90 13.05
CA LYS A 89 -12.38 7.79 14.24
C LYS A 89 -11.74 6.40 14.26
N PHE A 90 -10.42 6.36 14.26
CA PHE A 90 -9.66 5.15 14.54
C PHE A 90 -8.56 5.46 15.55
N SER A 91 -8.00 4.43 16.15
CA SER A 91 -6.85 4.54 17.03
C SER A 91 -5.85 3.49 16.63
N LEU A 92 -4.60 3.88 16.54
CA LEU A 92 -3.49 3.00 16.31
C LEU A 92 -2.47 3.36 17.38
N ASN A 93 -2.06 2.38 18.17
CA ASN A 93 -0.96 2.54 19.11
C ASN A 93 0.29 1.95 18.46
N PRO A 94 1.22 2.77 17.95
CA PRO A 94 2.45 2.24 17.36
C PRO A 94 3.24 1.41 18.36
N LEU A 95 3.12 1.71 19.67
CA LEU A 95 3.78 1.04 20.80
C LEU A 95 3.07 -0.23 21.26
N GLU A 96 1.99 -0.64 20.60
CA GLU A 96 1.31 -1.89 20.91
C GLU A 96 2.18 -3.07 20.52
N LEU A 97 2.64 -3.80 21.53
CA LEU A 97 3.47 -4.99 21.34
C LEU A 97 2.58 -6.24 21.34
N PRO A 98 2.69 -7.11 20.33
CA PRO A 98 2.00 -8.39 20.34
C PRO A 98 2.42 -9.23 21.55
N CYS A 99 1.57 -10.17 21.94
CA CYS A 99 1.89 -11.13 22.99
C CYS A 99 3.02 -12.04 22.48
N TYR A 100 4.25 -11.80 22.95
CA TYR A 100 5.44 -12.54 22.55
C TYR A 100 6.18 -13.07 23.77
N ASP A 101 6.84 -14.22 23.60
CA ASP A 101 7.68 -14.86 24.61
C ASP A 101 8.97 -14.05 24.93
N SER A 102 9.33 -13.07 24.09
CA SER A 102 10.56 -12.28 24.22
C SER A 102 10.29 -10.77 24.18
N ARG A 103 9.39 -10.30 25.05
CA ARG A 103 8.94 -8.90 25.11
C ARG A 103 10.09 -7.91 25.27
N GLU A 104 11.10 -8.23 26.09
CA GLU A 104 12.23 -7.35 26.39
C GLU A 104 13.04 -6.99 25.13
N ILE A 105 13.38 -7.98 24.31
CA ILE A 105 14.13 -7.81 23.05
C ILE A 105 13.36 -6.91 22.07
N ILE A 106 12.03 -7.08 22.02
CA ILE A 106 11.19 -6.30 21.11
C ILE A 106 11.07 -4.85 21.58
N VAL A 107 10.93 -4.62 22.89
CA VAL A 107 10.97 -3.26 23.47
C VAL A 107 12.29 -2.58 23.12
N GLU A 108 13.43 -3.25 23.32
CA GLU A 108 14.75 -2.69 23.02
C GLU A 108 14.89 -2.32 21.55
N LYS A 109 14.50 -3.22 20.64
CA LYS A 109 14.50 -2.95 19.19
C LYS A 109 13.61 -1.76 18.83
N MET A 110 12.42 -1.68 19.44
CA MET A 110 11.48 -0.61 19.18
C MET A 110 12.02 0.76 19.62
N ILE A 111 12.64 0.83 20.80
CA ILE A 111 13.30 2.04 21.30
C ILE A 111 14.42 2.46 20.35
N ALA A 112 15.23 1.51 19.87
CA ALA A 112 16.30 1.79 18.92
C ALA A 112 15.77 2.36 17.59
N GLU A 113 14.74 1.74 17.00
CA GLU A 113 14.13 2.21 15.76
C GLU A 113 13.50 3.60 15.89
N ILE A 114 12.76 3.83 16.99
CA ILE A 114 12.16 5.14 17.27
C ILE A 114 13.26 6.19 17.42
N THR A 115 14.30 5.89 18.19
CA THR A 115 15.43 6.82 18.41
C THR A 115 16.11 7.17 17.09
N GLU A 116 16.36 6.19 16.23
CA GLU A 116 16.95 6.41 14.91
C GLU A 116 16.04 7.24 14.00
N PHE A 117 14.73 7.00 14.03
CA PHE A 117 13.75 7.78 13.30
C PHE A 117 13.75 9.26 13.75
N PHE A 118 13.75 9.53 15.06
CA PHE A 118 13.82 10.89 15.60
C PHE A 118 15.13 11.58 15.21
N LYS A 119 16.27 10.88 15.27
CA LYS A 119 17.56 11.42 14.81
C LYS A 119 17.51 11.83 13.33
N LYS A 120 16.89 11.01 12.48
CA LYS A 120 16.74 11.31 11.04
C LYS A 120 15.81 12.49 10.78
N LEU A 121 14.69 12.60 11.51
CA LEU A 121 13.72 13.67 11.32
C LEU A 121 14.22 15.03 11.81
N TYR A 122 14.87 15.07 12.97
CA TYR A 122 15.19 16.32 13.67
C TYR A 122 16.68 16.67 13.65
N GLY A 123 17.53 15.78 13.13
CA GLY A 123 18.98 15.94 13.16
C GLY A 123 19.55 15.87 14.58
N VAL A 124 20.88 15.81 14.69
CA VAL A 124 21.59 15.89 15.97
C VAL A 124 21.60 17.35 16.42
N GLN A 125 20.47 17.86 16.88
CA GLN A 125 20.43 19.06 17.71
C GLN A 125 20.23 18.60 19.15
N TYR A 126 21.30 18.11 19.77
CA TYR A 126 21.73 18.29 21.18
C TYR A 126 23.00 17.45 21.39
#